data_AF-A0A7S2QQZ2-F1
#
_entry.id   AF-A0A7S2QQZ2-F1
#
_cell.length_a   1.000
_cell.length_b   1.000
_cell.length_c   1.000
_cell.angle_alpha   90.00
_cell.angle_beta   90.00
_cell.angle_gamma   90.00
#
_symmetry.space_group_name_H-M   'P 1'
#
loop_
_entity.id
_entity.type
_entity.pdbx_description
1 polymer ?
#
loop_
_entity_poly.entity_id
_entity_poly.type
_entity_poly.pdbx_seq_one_letter_code
_entity_poly.pdbx_strand_id
1 'polypeptide(L)'
;MTDLGDMIEVGPEKREKLIETIRKDADFCRRQMILDYSLLVGIHYKPDTSAPKVETNYDSFFVQPTSRSVAAAMASAEENKPFYRRDMGGMLSVDGEKLYYMGIIDVLTKWNTVKRVEHSVKSVNRRQAAGVSCVHPDPYAERFVEFISERIS
;
A
#
# COMPACT_ATOMS: atom_id res chain seq x y z
N MET A 1 -15.60 7.25 -13.83
CA MET A 1 -15.35 8.30 -12.83
C MET A 1 -15.43 7.58 -11.50
N THR A 2 -14.29 7.24 -10.92
CA THR A 2 -14.16 6.27 -9.81
C THR A 2 -14.91 6.78 -8.59
N ASP A 3 -16.00 6.11 -8.24
CA ASP A 3 -16.65 6.29 -6.95
C ASP A 3 -15.68 5.87 -5.84
N LEU A 4 -15.64 6.67 -4.78
CA LEU A 4 -14.68 6.60 -3.67
C LEU A 4 -14.81 5.33 -2.79
N GLY A 5 -15.45 4.28 -3.31
CA GLY A 5 -15.91 3.08 -2.60
C GLY A 5 -15.53 1.74 -3.26
N ASP A 6 -14.66 1.74 -4.27
CA ASP A 6 -14.15 0.47 -4.82
C ASP A 6 -13.29 -0.25 -3.77
N MET A 7 -13.76 -1.42 -3.33
CA MET A 7 -12.97 -2.32 -2.49
C MET A 7 -11.81 -2.93 -3.29
N ILE A 8 -10.70 -3.16 -2.60
CA ILE A 8 -9.55 -3.87 -3.12
C ILE A 8 -9.81 -5.36 -2.93
N GLU A 9 -10.19 -6.05 -4.00
CA GLU A 9 -10.58 -7.46 -3.97
C GLU A 9 -9.37 -8.34 -4.29
N VAL A 10 -8.60 -8.75 -3.29
CA VAL A 10 -7.42 -9.61 -3.45
C VAL A 10 -7.62 -11.00 -2.86
N GLY A 11 -8.74 -11.20 -2.15
CA GLY A 11 -9.11 -12.46 -1.54
C GLY A 11 -8.48 -12.64 -0.15
N PRO A 12 -9.03 -13.57 0.65
CA PRO A 12 -8.79 -13.62 2.10
C PRO A 12 -7.33 -13.88 2.47
N GLU A 13 -6.64 -14.76 1.74
CA GLU A 13 -5.24 -15.11 2.02
C GLU A 13 -4.29 -13.94 1.72
N LYS A 14 -4.48 -13.26 0.58
CA LYS A 14 -3.67 -12.10 0.19
C LYS A 14 -3.95 -10.92 1.12
N ARG A 15 -5.21 -10.72 1.47
CA ARG A 15 -5.67 -9.69 2.42
C ARG A 15 -4.98 -9.81 3.77
N GLU A 16 -4.95 -11.01 4.36
CA GLU A 16 -4.33 -11.20 5.67
C GLU A 16 -2.84 -10.83 5.66
N LYS A 17 -2.10 -11.30 4.66
CA LYS A 17 -0.67 -10.98 4.48
C LYS A 17 -0.44 -9.49 4.23
N LEU A 18 -1.30 -8.85 3.45
CA LEU A 18 -1.22 -7.41 3.16
C LEU A 18 -1.46 -6.58 4.42
N ILE A 19 -2.51 -6.88 5.19
CA ILE A 19 -2.81 -6.18 6.44
C ILE A 19 -1.68 -6.39 7.45
N GLU A 20 -1.13 -7.60 7.56
CA GLU A 20 0.01 -7.88 8.45
C GLU A 20 1.24 -7.04 8.05
N THR A 21 1.52 -6.91 6.76
CA THR A 21 2.63 -6.10 6.23
C THR A 21 2.41 -4.62 6.55
N ILE A 22 1.21 -4.09 6.26
CA ILE A 22 0.85 -2.70 6.54
C ILE A 22 0.93 -2.38 8.03
N ARG A 23 0.53 -3.31 8.90
CA ARG A 23 0.69 -3.18 10.36
C ARG A 23 2.16 -3.04 10.75
N LYS A 24 3.03 -3.91 10.24
CA LYS A 24 4.48 -3.87 10.52
C LYS A 24 5.11 -2.56 10.06
N ASP A 25 4.71 -2.06 8.90
CA ASP A 25 5.21 -0.80 8.34
C ASP A 25 4.69 0.42 9.11
N ALA A 26 3.40 0.45 9.45
CA ALA A 26 2.81 1.48 10.30
C ALA A 26 3.48 1.52 11.69
N ASP A 27 3.77 0.35 12.27
CA ASP A 27 4.52 0.22 13.51
C ASP A 27 5.95 0.74 13.39
N PHE A 28 6.60 0.53 12.25
CA PHE A 28 7.91 1.12 11.97
C PHE A 28 7.82 2.65 11.91
N CYS A 29 6.87 3.20 11.15
CA CYS A 29 6.63 4.65 11.07
C CYS A 29 6.38 5.25 12.46
N ARG A 30 5.51 4.62 13.24
CA ARG A 30 5.21 4.97 14.64
C ARG A 30 6.47 5.05 15.51
N ARG A 31 7.30 4.00 15.51
CA ARG A 31 8.56 3.97 16.28
C ARG A 31 9.58 5.03 15.83
N GLN A 32 9.56 5.39 14.55
CA GLN A 32 10.42 6.44 13.99
C GLN A 32 9.82 7.84 14.13
N MET A 33 8.67 7.97 14.80
CA MET A 33 7.90 9.20 14.93
C MET A 33 7.57 9.79 13.56
N ILE A 34 7.29 8.98 12.54
CA ILE A 34 6.89 9.42 11.20
C ILE A 34 5.36 9.54 11.18
N LEU A 35 4.88 10.63 10.61
CA LEU A 35 3.46 10.96 10.49
C LEU A 35 3.09 11.34 9.06
N ASP A 36 1.80 11.52 8.82
CA ASP A 36 1.23 12.05 7.57
C ASP A 36 1.61 11.24 6.32
N TYR A 37 1.94 9.95 6.51
CA TYR A 37 2.23 9.04 5.43
C TYR A 37 0.94 8.51 4.81
N SER A 38 0.95 8.34 3.48
CA SER A 38 -0.21 7.89 2.72
C SER A 38 0.07 6.54 2.06
N LEU A 39 -0.97 5.74 1.83
CA LEU A 39 -0.88 4.57 0.97
C LEU A 39 -1.21 4.98 -0.46
N LEU A 40 -0.22 4.95 -1.34
CA LEU A 40 -0.45 5.12 -2.77
C LEU A 40 -0.92 3.78 -3.34
N VAL A 41 -2.06 3.79 -4.05
CA VAL A 41 -2.61 2.63 -4.73
C VAL A 41 -2.73 2.94 -6.22
N GLY A 42 -2.02 2.19 -7.05
CA GLY A 42 -2.15 2.17 -8.49
C GLY A 42 -3.00 0.97 -8.93
N ILE A 43 -4.01 1.21 -9.76
CA ILE A 43 -4.90 0.16 -10.30
C ILE A 43 -4.67 0.08 -11.80
N HIS A 44 -4.26 -1.11 -12.27
CA HIS A 44 -4.17 -1.40 -13.68
C HIS A 44 -5.32 -2.32 -14.08
N TYR A 45 -6.19 -1.84 -14.97
CA TYR A 45 -7.33 -2.60 -15.49
C TYR A 45 -6.92 -3.36 -16.73
N LYS A 46 -7.38 -4.60 -16.83
CA LYS A 46 -7.25 -5.40 -18.05
C LYS A 46 -7.99 -4.70 -19.20
N PRO A 47 -7.37 -4.58 -20.38
CA PRO A 47 -8.05 -4.01 -21.53
C PRO A 47 -9.23 -4.89 -21.95
N ASP A 48 -10.35 -4.26 -22.30
CA ASP A 48 -11.54 -4.95 -22.79
C ASP A 48 -11.20 -5.75 -24.06
N THR A 49 -11.40 -7.07 -24.00
CA THR A 49 -11.04 -8.00 -25.08
C THR A 49 -11.93 -7.83 -26.33
N SER A 50 -12.98 -7.01 -26.25
CA SER A 50 -13.85 -6.65 -27.38
C SER A 50 -13.29 -5.51 -28.26
N ALA A 51 -12.29 -4.75 -27.78
CA ALA A 51 -11.58 -3.76 -28.57
C ALA A 51 -10.64 -4.45 -29.58
N PRO A 52 -10.38 -3.87 -30.77
CA PRO A 52 -9.47 -4.45 -31.75
C PRO A 52 -8.11 -4.73 -31.09
N LYS A 53 -7.66 -5.99 -31.19
CA LYS A 53 -6.39 -6.47 -30.64
C LYS A 53 -5.23 -5.68 -31.26
N VAL A 54 -4.85 -4.59 -30.62
CA VAL A 54 -3.51 -4.03 -30.79
C VAL A 54 -2.65 -4.87 -29.86
N GLU A 55 -1.90 -5.82 -30.43
CA GLU A 55 -0.89 -6.58 -29.69
C GLU A 55 0.08 -5.58 -29.05
N THR A 56 -0.17 -5.25 -27.79
CA THR A 56 0.71 -4.40 -27.00
C THR A 56 1.34 -5.27 -25.93
N ASN A 57 2.58 -4.92 -25.56
CA ASN A 57 3.36 -5.59 -24.52
C ASN A 57 2.70 -5.57 -23.12
N TYR A 58 1.55 -4.90 -22.97
CA TYR A 58 0.75 -4.85 -21.75
C TYR A 58 -0.17 -6.05 -21.59
N ASP A 59 -0.56 -6.74 -22.67
CA ASP A 59 -1.51 -7.86 -22.61
C ASP A 59 -0.86 -9.09 -21.95
N SER A 60 0.46 -9.26 -22.12
CA SER A 60 1.25 -10.32 -21.46
C SER A 60 1.25 -10.27 -19.92
N PHE A 61 0.82 -9.17 -19.30
CA PHE A 61 0.69 -9.08 -17.84
C PHE A 61 -0.54 -9.84 -17.30
N PHE A 62 -1.58 -10.04 -18.12
CA PHE A 62 -2.80 -10.79 -17.75
C PHE A 62 -2.88 -12.17 -18.43
N VAL A 63 -1.92 -12.51 -19.30
CA VAL A 63 -1.87 -13.79 -19.99
C VAL A 63 -1.45 -14.88 -19.01
N GLN A 64 -2.43 -15.69 -18.59
CA GLN A 64 -2.13 -16.97 -17.98
C GLN A 64 -1.51 -17.92 -19.03
N PRO A 65 -0.54 -18.76 -18.64
CA PRO A 65 0.10 -19.70 -19.55
C PRO A 65 -0.95 -20.63 -20.16
N THR A 66 -1.06 -20.59 -21.49
CA THR A 66 -2.05 -21.35 -22.28
C THR A 66 -1.80 -22.87 -22.26
N SER A 67 -0.72 -23.32 -21.63
CA SER A 67 -0.29 -24.72 -21.55
C SER A 67 -0.14 -25.17 -20.08
N ARG A 68 -0.81 -26.27 -19.71
CA ARG A 68 -0.81 -26.83 -18.33
C ARG A 68 0.59 -27.12 -17.78
N SER A 69 1.52 -27.56 -18.61
CA SER A 69 2.91 -27.85 -18.19
C SER A 69 3.69 -26.57 -17.84
N VAL A 70 3.45 -25.49 -18.58
CA VAL A 70 4.08 -24.19 -18.36
C VAL A 70 3.45 -23.51 -17.14
N ALA A 71 2.13 -23.65 -16.97
CA ALA A 71 1.40 -23.18 -15.78
C ALA A 71 1.92 -23.83 -14.49
N ALA A 72 2.12 -25.15 -14.49
CA ALA A 72 2.65 -25.87 -13.33
C ALA A 72 4.10 -25.46 -12.99
N ALA A 73 4.95 -25.28 -14.01
CA ALA A 73 6.33 -24.84 -13.81
C ALA A 73 6.42 -23.39 -13.30
N MET A 74 5.59 -22.48 -13.82
CA MET A 74 5.53 -21.09 -13.34
C MET A 74 4.95 -21.01 -11.94
N ALA A 75 3.87 -21.76 -11.62
CA ALA A 75 3.28 -21.78 -10.28
C ALA A 75 4.28 -22.22 -9.19
N SER A 76 5.08 -23.26 -9.48
CA SER A 76 6.15 -23.72 -8.58
C SER A 76 7.28 -22.70 -8.41
N ALA A 77 7.60 -21.93 -9.45
CA ALA A 77 8.60 -20.86 -9.38
C ALA A 77 8.06 -19.58 -8.68
N GLU A 78 6.76 -19.31 -8.78
CA GLU A 78 6.07 -18.21 -8.11
C GLU A 78 5.97 -18.45 -6.59
N GLU A 79 5.75 -19.70 -6.18
CA GLU A 79 5.63 -20.09 -4.77
C GLU A 79 6.84 -19.65 -3.93
N ASN A 80 8.04 -19.72 -4.51
CA ASN A 80 9.31 -19.45 -3.83
C ASN A 80 9.72 -17.96 -3.82
N LYS A 81 8.94 -17.06 -4.45
CA LYS A 81 9.20 -15.62 -4.43
C LYS A 81 8.53 -14.97 -3.21
N PRO A 82 9.10 -13.90 -2.63
CA PRO A 82 8.40 -13.11 -1.63
C PRO A 82 7.05 -12.61 -2.18
N PHE A 83 6.04 -12.57 -1.32
CA PHE A 83 4.63 -12.33 -1.69
C PHE A 83 4.42 -11.12 -2.61
N TYR A 84 5.15 -10.03 -2.37
CA TYR A 84 5.11 -8.78 -3.15
C TYR A 84 5.73 -8.88 -4.56
N ARG A 85 6.30 -10.02 -4.95
CA ARG A 85 6.92 -10.24 -6.27
C ARG A 85 6.19 -11.31 -7.10
N ARG A 86 5.17 -11.97 -6.54
CA ARG A 86 4.48 -13.09 -7.20
C ARG A 86 3.60 -12.67 -8.38
N ASP A 87 2.91 -11.54 -8.28
CA ASP A 87 2.04 -11.05 -9.37
C ASP A 87 2.73 -9.90 -10.13
N MET A 88 3.88 -10.16 -10.76
CA MET A 88 4.66 -9.13 -11.50
C MET A 88 5.06 -7.90 -10.66
N GLY A 89 5.10 -8.03 -9.33
CA GLY A 89 5.38 -6.92 -8.40
C GLY A 89 4.13 -6.24 -7.82
N GLY A 90 2.93 -6.65 -8.22
CA GLY A 90 1.65 -6.19 -7.68
C GLY A 90 0.86 -7.29 -6.98
N MET A 91 -0.46 -7.12 -6.89
CA MET A 91 -1.43 -8.11 -6.41
C MET A 91 -2.58 -8.22 -7.41
N LEU A 92 -2.76 -9.39 -8.01
CA LEU A 92 -3.88 -9.64 -8.92
C LEU A 92 -5.19 -9.79 -8.13
N SER A 93 -6.24 -9.15 -8.63
CA SER A 93 -7.58 -9.24 -8.08
C SER A 93 -8.19 -10.64 -8.27
N VAL A 94 -9.19 -10.98 -7.46
CA VAL A 94 -9.89 -12.27 -7.51
C VAL A 94 -10.55 -12.50 -8.87
N ASP A 95 -11.05 -11.45 -9.52
CA ASP A 95 -11.65 -11.50 -10.84
C ASP A 95 -10.63 -11.63 -11.99
N GLY A 96 -9.34 -11.35 -11.71
CA GLY A 96 -8.28 -11.31 -12.71
C GLY A 96 -8.36 -10.11 -13.67
N GLU A 97 -9.23 -9.14 -13.38
CA GLU A 97 -9.46 -7.95 -14.21
C GLU A 97 -8.60 -6.76 -13.76
N LYS A 98 -8.17 -6.76 -12.48
CA LYS A 98 -7.40 -5.65 -11.88
C LYS A 98 -6.08 -6.15 -11.32
N LEU A 99 -5.02 -5.38 -11.55
CA LEU A 99 -3.71 -5.57 -10.92
C LEU A 99 -3.40 -4.35 -10.04
N TYR A 100 -3.25 -4.58 -8.74
CA TYR A 100 -3.02 -3.54 -7.75
C TYR A 100 -1.53 -3.38 -7.43
N TYR A 101 -1.04 -2.14 -7.45
CA TYR A 101 0.29 -1.75 -6.98
C TYR A 101 0.13 -0.85 -5.76
N MET A 102 0.88 -1.10 -4.69
CA MET A 102 0.74 -0.35 -3.44
C MET A 102 2.08 0.01 -2.84
N GLY A 103 2.15 1.17 -2.19
CA GLY A 103 3.33 1.58 -1.45
C GLY A 103 3.02 2.73 -0.49
N ILE A 104 3.66 2.72 0.69
CA ILE A 104 3.60 3.84 1.61
C ILE A 104 4.52 4.95 1.10
N ILE A 105 3.99 6.15 0.99
CA ILE A 105 4.70 7.36 0.54
C ILE A 105 4.81 8.38 1.67
N ASP A 106 5.60 9.42 1.45
CA ASP A 106 5.79 10.56 2.36
C ASP A 106 6.34 10.20 3.75
N VAL A 107 7.16 9.15 3.82
CA VAL A 107 7.78 8.63 5.06
C VAL A 107 8.87 9.52 5.68
N LEU A 108 9.11 10.72 5.14
CA LEU A 108 10.16 11.62 5.61
C LEU A 108 9.65 12.68 6.61
N THR A 109 8.34 12.77 6.81
CA THR A 109 7.72 13.72 7.74
C THR A 109 7.82 13.19 9.17
N LYS A 110 8.96 13.44 9.83
CA LYS A 110 9.16 13.08 11.23
C LYS A 110 8.49 14.10 12.15
N TRP A 111 7.66 13.62 13.07
CA TRP A 111 7.28 14.29 14.30
C TRP A 111 8.52 14.56 15.16
N ASN A 112 9.18 15.69 14.88
CA ASN A 112 10.05 16.41 15.80
C ASN A 112 10.55 17.70 15.14
N THR A 113 9.88 18.81 15.40
CA THR A 113 10.55 20.13 15.37
C THR A 113 10.27 20.99 16.61
N VAL A 114 9.66 20.46 17.68
CA VAL A 114 9.50 21.24 18.93
C VAL A 114 10.61 20.97 19.95
N LYS A 115 11.27 19.80 19.98
CA LYS A 115 12.39 19.59 20.96
C LYS A 115 13.76 20.11 20.54
N ARG A 116 14.04 20.30 19.25
CA ARG A 116 15.24 21.06 18.80
C ARG A 116 15.07 22.57 19.00
N VAL A 117 13.84 23.05 19.02
CA VAL A 117 13.51 24.44 19.35
C VAL A 117 13.43 24.63 20.86
N GLU A 118 12.90 23.68 21.64
CA GLU A 118 12.82 23.79 23.10
C GLU A 118 14.19 23.89 23.78
N HIS A 119 15.26 23.28 23.24
CA HIS A 119 16.60 23.48 23.82
C HIS A 119 17.28 24.79 23.40
N SER A 120 16.85 25.38 22.28
CA SER A 120 17.36 26.67 21.79
C SER A 120 16.55 27.86 22.33
N VAL A 121 15.28 27.63 22.69
CA VAL A 121 14.28 28.64 23.11
C VAL A 121 13.92 28.54 24.59
N LYS A 122 14.29 27.47 25.32
CA LYS A 122 14.30 27.53 26.81
C LYS A 122 15.26 28.58 27.38
N SER A 123 16.05 29.27 26.56
CA SER A 123 16.71 30.51 26.96
C SER A 123 15.79 31.74 26.98
N VAL A 124 14.68 31.75 26.23
CA VAL A 124 13.86 32.97 26.04
C VAL A 124 12.38 32.64 25.79
N ASN A 125 11.56 32.89 26.81
CA ASN A 125 10.11 33.22 26.76
C ASN A 125 9.03 32.16 26.49
N ARG A 126 8.17 32.03 27.51
CA ARG A 126 6.81 31.48 27.50
C ARG A 126 5.93 32.20 26.47
N ARG A 127 5.24 31.44 25.59
CA ARG A 127 3.81 31.56 25.21
C ARG A 127 3.57 30.81 23.89
N GLN A 128 2.44 30.09 23.83
CA GLN A 128 1.86 29.34 22.69
C GLN A 128 2.41 27.93 22.44
N ALA A 129 1.94 26.97 23.26
CA ALA A 129 1.93 25.54 22.92
C ALA A 129 0.49 25.08 22.57
N ALA A 130 -0.26 25.92 21.87
CA ALA A 130 -1.63 25.62 21.43
C ALA A 130 -1.73 26.02 19.95
N GLY A 131 -1.39 25.10 19.05
CA GLY A 131 -1.40 25.42 17.63
C GLY A 131 -0.87 24.37 16.67
N VAL A 132 -0.77 23.10 17.06
CA VAL A 132 -0.50 22.05 16.07
C VAL A 132 -1.52 20.93 16.25
N SER A 133 -2.37 20.77 15.24
CA SER A 133 -3.32 19.66 15.05
C SER A 133 -2.56 18.37 14.80
N CYS A 134 -1.77 18.00 15.78
CA CYS A 134 -0.71 17.05 15.69
C CYS A 134 -1.21 15.85 16.49
N VAL A 135 -1.79 14.89 15.79
CA VAL A 135 -2.21 13.62 16.38
C VAL A 135 -0.93 12.84 16.71
N HIS A 136 -0.84 12.28 17.91
CA HIS A 136 0.33 11.50 18.32
C HIS A 136 0.58 10.34 17.32
N PRO A 137 1.83 9.92 17.05
CA PRO A 137 2.12 8.82 16.13
C PRO A 137 1.39 7.52 16.41
N ASP A 138 1.10 7.22 17.68
CA ASP A 138 0.34 6.02 18.06
C ASP A 138 -1.09 6.01 17.47
N PRO A 139 -1.98 6.98 17.78
CA PRO A 139 -3.33 7.00 17.22
C PRO A 139 -3.35 7.24 15.70
N TYR A 140 -2.30 7.82 15.11
CA TYR A 140 -2.23 7.93 13.65
C TYR A 140 -2.02 6.56 12.99
N ALA A 141 -1.07 5.76 13.49
CA ALA A 141 -0.75 4.45 12.94
C ALA A 141 -1.93 3.47 13.04
N GLU A 142 -2.65 3.49 14.16
CA GLU A 142 -3.86 2.66 14.35
C GLU A 142 -4.94 3.01 13.33
N ARG A 143 -5.26 4.31 13.21
CA ARG A 143 -6.25 4.80 12.24
C ARG A 143 -5.88 4.46 10.80
N PHE A 144 -4.59 4.54 10.45
CA PHE A 144 -4.11 4.18 9.12
C PHE A 144 -4.37 2.71 8.81
N VAL A 145 -4.03 1.80 9.72
CA VAL A 145 -4.26 0.36 9.56
C VAL A 145 -5.75 0.04 9.48
N GLU A 146 -6.57 0.63 10.35
CA GLU A 146 -8.02 0.43 10.38
C GLU A 146 -8.66 0.85 9.07
N PHE A 147 -8.37 2.08 8.60
CA PHE A 147 -8.90 2.62 7.35
C PHE A 147 -8.60 1.74 6.13
N ILE A 148 -7.41 1.14 6.09
CA ILE A 148 -6.99 0.26 5.00
C ILE A 148 -7.65 -1.13 5.15
N SER A 149 -7.74 -1.65 6.37
CA SER A 149 -8.36 -2.96 6.65
C SER A 149 -9.84 -3.02 6.28
N GLU A 150 -10.54 -1.89 6.35
CA GLU A 150 -11.94 -1.71 5.92
C GLU A 150 -12.11 -1.70 4.40
N ARG A 151 -11.05 -1.39 3.64
CA ARG A 151 -11.11 -1.20 2.17
C ARG A 151 -10.57 -2.38 1.37
N ILE A 152 -10.06 -3.41 2.04
CA ILE A 152 -9.50 -4.61 1.41
C ILE A 152 -10.40 -5.81 1.73
N SER A 153 -10.77 -6.56 0.68
CA SER A 153 -11.59 -7.79 0.70
C SER A 153 -10.78 -8.99 0.20
#